data_AF-A0A7G9XMC4-F1
#
_entry.id   AF-A0A7G9XMC4-F1
#
_cell.length_a   1.000
_cell.length_b   1.000
_cell.length_c   1.000
_cell.angle_alpha   90.00
_cell.angle_beta   90.00
_cell.angle_gamma   90.00
#
_symmetry.space_group_name_H-M   'P 1'
#
loop_
_entity.id
_entity.type
_entity.pdbx_description
1 polymer ?
#
loop_
_entity_poly.entity_id
_entity_poly.type
_entity_poly.pdbx_seq_one_letter_code
_entity_poly.pdbx_strand_id
1 'polypeptide(L)'
;MIDDILGEWDLILGENGRGEWDGRIVFRLGEGRIVVADADPDASGRPSRVELAGDTVRFEMLSAGSSRGNVHHTFELTLTPDGTLRGTRRRGLLARTPLVGRRVVAETGAQAPEALGGDTHAASVPPESDALAEIRARAAAAAERARFAAAQAAAAAAEAEAAEALEFARQAAARVAAARAAVNELGRPADAAAEPRTEVPSEVLAILPAPSQPPVFAPAPGAAAPTAPVAPVSPAPVSPALLSPGEHAPASVLDDSSAAEGHEPEDSDEEFSGSLAG
;
A
#
# COMPACT_ATOMS: atom_id res chain seq x y z
N MET A 1 30.51 0.06 17.82
CA MET A 1 30.54 -0.65 16.53
C MET A 1 29.15 -0.42 15.96
N ILE A 2 29.03 0.18 14.78
CA ILE A 2 27.73 0.63 14.26
C ILE A 2 27.04 -0.60 13.65
N ASP A 3 25.89 -0.98 14.21
CA ASP A 3 25.02 -1.99 13.61
C ASP A 3 24.24 -1.32 12.48
N ASP A 4 24.74 -1.46 11.25
CA ASP A 4 24.08 -0.87 10.08
C ASP A 4 22.79 -1.64 9.79
N ILE A 5 21.66 -0.94 9.78
CA ILE A 5 20.35 -1.50 9.41
C ILE A 5 20.32 -1.66 7.89
N LEU A 6 20.16 -2.89 7.42
CA LEU A 6 20.03 -3.22 6.00
C LEU A 6 18.60 -2.97 5.50
N GLY A 7 17.62 -3.19 6.37
CA GLY A 7 16.23 -2.84 6.12
C GLY A 7 15.25 -3.46 7.10
N GLU A 8 14.00 -3.05 6.96
CA GLU A 8 12.86 -3.52 7.75
C GLU A 8 11.79 -4.09 6.84
N TRP A 9 11.14 -5.16 7.27
CA TRP A 9 10.05 -5.80 6.54
C TRP A 9 8.89 -6.16 7.46
N ASP A 10 7.67 -5.78 7.06
CA ASP A 10 6.43 -6.26 7.66
C ASP A 10 6.09 -7.64 7.10
N LEU A 11 5.95 -8.63 7.97
CA LEU A 11 5.63 -10.01 7.60
C LEU A 11 4.13 -10.23 7.65
N ILE A 12 3.57 -10.81 6.60
CA ILE A 12 2.15 -11.08 6.44
C ILE A 12 1.97 -12.54 6.04
N LEU A 13 1.18 -13.30 6.79
CA LEU A 13 0.85 -14.68 6.47
C LEU A 13 -0.06 -14.75 5.24
N GLY A 14 0.07 -15.84 4.48
CA GLY A 14 -0.69 -16.10 3.26
C GLY A 14 0.05 -15.75 1.96
N GLU A 15 -0.36 -16.38 0.87
CA GLU A 15 0.37 -16.38 -0.42
C GLU A 15 0.45 -15.01 -1.10
N ASN A 16 -0.52 -14.12 -0.83
CA ASN A 16 -0.66 -12.83 -1.51
C ASN A 16 -0.43 -11.62 -0.60
N GLY A 17 0.07 -11.84 0.63
CA GLY A 17 0.20 -10.78 1.63
C GLY A 17 -1.15 -10.11 1.97
N ARG A 18 -2.22 -10.91 1.98
CA ARG A 18 -3.59 -10.51 2.35
C ARG A 18 -4.08 -11.22 3.63
N GLY A 19 -3.23 -12.00 4.29
CA GLY A 19 -3.59 -12.67 5.54
C GLY A 19 -3.19 -11.85 6.76
N GLU A 20 -3.00 -12.55 7.87
CA GLU A 20 -2.73 -11.97 9.17
C GLU A 20 -1.31 -11.38 9.24
N TRP A 21 -1.19 -10.21 9.87
CA TRP A 21 0.11 -9.60 10.14
C TRP A 21 0.84 -10.42 11.21
N ASP A 22 2.08 -10.81 10.91
CA ASP A 22 2.87 -11.74 11.74
C ASP A 22 3.96 -11.05 12.55
N GLY A 23 4.16 -9.75 12.34
CA GLY A 23 5.23 -8.97 12.97
C GLY A 23 6.06 -8.21 11.97
N ARG A 24 7.08 -7.53 12.49
CA ARG A 24 8.07 -6.79 11.70
C ARG A 24 9.46 -7.29 12.06
N ILE A 25 10.28 -7.51 11.05
CA ILE A 25 11.68 -7.94 11.24
C ILE A 25 12.64 -6.91 10.70
N VAL A 26 13.82 -6.85 11.32
CA VAL A 26 14.92 -5.97 10.94
C VAL A 26 16.15 -6.80 10.61
N PHE A 27 16.67 -6.63 9.39
CA PHE A 27 17.97 -7.18 9.01
C PHE A 27 19.06 -6.14 9.33
N ARG A 28 20.10 -6.57 10.05
CA ARG A 28 21.22 -5.72 10.46
C ARG A 28 22.54 -6.40 10.13
N LEU A 29 23.57 -5.61 9.85
CA LEU A 29 24.94 -6.07 9.70
C LEU A 29 25.68 -5.90 11.04
N GLY A 30 25.81 -7.01 11.79
CA GLY A 30 26.52 -7.04 13.08
C GLY A 30 27.77 -7.91 12.98
N GLU A 31 28.92 -7.41 13.43
CA GLU A 31 30.20 -8.14 13.43
C GLU A 31 30.57 -8.78 12.07
N GLY A 32 30.22 -8.11 10.96
CA GLY A 32 30.45 -8.61 9.60
C GLY A 32 29.52 -9.75 9.17
N ARG A 33 28.40 -9.95 9.87
CA ARG A 33 27.39 -10.98 9.58
C ARG A 33 25.99 -10.39 9.59
N ILE A 34 25.11 -10.95 8.75
CA ILE A 34 23.70 -10.56 8.76
C ILE A 34 23.01 -11.25 9.95
N VAL A 35 22.34 -10.44 10.76
CA VAL A 35 21.47 -10.88 11.85
C VAL A 35 20.06 -10.37 11.63
N VAL A 36 19.08 -11.14 12.09
CA VAL A 36 17.66 -10.76 12.09
C VAL A 36 17.21 -10.57 13.52
N ALA A 37 16.52 -9.48 13.78
CA ALA A 37 15.85 -9.22 15.04
C ALA A 37 14.39 -8.88 14.78
N ASP A 38 13.56 -9.07 15.81
CA ASP A 38 12.22 -8.48 15.83
C ASP A 38 12.36 -6.95 15.89
N ALA A 39 11.45 -6.24 15.25
CA ALA A 39 11.40 -4.78 15.32
C ALA A 39 10.69 -4.29 16.59
N ASP A 40 9.90 -5.14 17.24
CA ASP A 40 9.29 -4.84 18.53
C ASP A 40 10.39 -4.74 19.62
N PRO A 41 10.60 -3.57 20.25
CA PRO A 41 11.58 -3.43 21.32
C PRO A 41 11.24 -4.25 22.56
N ASP A 42 9.96 -4.60 22.77
CA ASP A 42 9.50 -5.42 23.90
C ASP A 42 9.69 -6.91 23.63
N ALA A 43 9.86 -7.30 22.36
CA ALA A 43 10.32 -8.61 21.98
C ALA A 43 11.82 -8.75 22.32
N SER A 44 12.09 -9.13 23.57
CA SER A 44 13.43 -9.41 24.12
C SER A 44 14.13 -10.64 23.51
N GLY A 45 13.87 -10.94 22.23
CA GLY A 45 14.48 -12.03 21.48
C GLY A 45 15.94 -11.75 21.16
N ARG A 46 16.81 -12.74 21.37
CA ARG A 46 18.20 -12.68 20.90
C ARG A 46 18.19 -12.64 19.36
N PRO A 47 18.99 -11.77 18.71
CA PRO A 47 19.11 -11.74 17.27
C PRO A 47 19.46 -13.12 16.72
N SER A 48 18.72 -13.53 15.70
CA SER A 48 18.87 -14.82 15.06
C SER A 48 19.93 -14.75 13.96
N ARG A 49 20.77 -15.78 13.90
CA ARG A 49 21.73 -15.92 12.81
C ARG A 49 20.98 -16.23 11.52
N VAL A 50 21.37 -15.56 10.45
CA VAL A 50 20.86 -15.82 9.10
C VAL A 50 21.81 -16.76 8.35
N GLU A 51 21.24 -17.78 7.73
CA GLU A 51 21.86 -18.61 6.71
C GLU A 51 21.45 -18.09 5.34
N LEU A 52 22.43 -17.74 4.51
CA LEU A 52 22.21 -17.23 3.15
C LEU A 52 22.56 -18.32 2.14
N ALA A 53 21.66 -18.57 1.18
CA ALA A 53 21.86 -19.48 0.07
C ALA A 53 21.34 -18.83 -1.22
N GLY A 54 22.20 -18.06 -1.89
CA GLY A 54 21.80 -17.18 -2.99
C GLY A 54 20.81 -16.13 -2.51
N ASP A 55 19.66 -16.02 -3.17
CA ASP A 55 18.59 -15.08 -2.82
C ASP A 55 17.69 -15.59 -1.66
N THR A 56 17.93 -16.81 -1.17
CA THR A 56 17.16 -17.39 -0.07
C THR A 56 17.86 -17.12 1.26
N VAL A 57 17.10 -16.54 2.19
CA VAL A 57 17.48 -16.30 3.58
C VAL A 57 16.70 -17.27 4.47
N ARG A 58 17.43 -17.98 5.33
CA ARG A 58 16.85 -18.86 6.33
C ARG A 58 17.30 -18.44 7.71
N PHE A 59 16.37 -18.34 8.64
CA PHE A 59 16.67 -17.99 10.03
C PHE A 59 15.59 -18.57 10.94
N GLU A 60 15.90 -18.60 12.23
CA GLU A 60 15.03 -19.15 13.25
C GLU A 60 14.83 -18.14 14.37
N MET A 61 13.59 -17.72 14.63
CA MET A 61 13.28 -16.80 15.73
C MET A 61 12.47 -17.52 16.80
N LEU A 62 12.67 -17.08 18.04
CA LEU A 62 11.82 -17.48 19.15
C LEU A 62 10.63 -16.54 19.21
N SER A 63 9.43 -17.10 19.38
CA SER A 63 8.24 -16.28 19.65
C SER A 63 8.47 -15.46 20.93
N ALA A 64 8.22 -14.15 20.87
CA ALA A 64 8.09 -13.35 22.07
C ALA A 64 6.89 -13.85 22.90
N GLY A 65 7.04 -13.92 24.22
CA GLY A 65 5.90 -14.02 25.14
C GLY A 65 5.37 -15.41 25.54
N SER A 66 6.03 -16.53 25.25
CA SER A 66 5.57 -17.84 25.75
C SER A 66 6.23 -18.21 27.08
N SER A 67 5.55 -17.92 28.19
CA SER A 67 5.90 -18.44 29.53
C SER A 67 5.85 -19.98 29.62
N ARG A 68 5.24 -20.65 28.63
CA ARG A 68 5.04 -22.11 28.58
C ARG A 68 5.98 -22.85 27.62
N GLY A 69 7.00 -22.16 27.10
CA GLY A 69 8.04 -22.78 26.27
C GLY A 69 8.33 -21.98 25.01
N ASN A 70 9.61 -21.80 24.73
CA ASN A 70 10.10 -21.09 23.54
C ASN A 70 9.66 -21.83 22.29
N VAL A 71 8.67 -21.27 21.58
CA VAL A 71 8.24 -21.80 20.29
C VAL A 71 9.19 -21.27 19.22
N HIS A 72 9.83 -22.20 18.53
CA HIS A 72 10.75 -21.93 17.45
C HIS A 72 9.99 -21.73 16.13
N HIS A 73 10.23 -20.59 15.49
CA HIS A 73 9.74 -20.26 14.16
C HIS A 73 10.89 -20.30 13.18
N THR A 74 10.86 -21.25 12.24
CA THR A 74 11.80 -21.30 11.13
C THR A 74 11.22 -20.55 9.94
N PHE A 75 11.96 -19.58 9.43
CA PHE A 75 11.64 -18.81 8.24
C PHE A 75 12.55 -19.23 7.10
N GLU A 76 11.99 -19.40 5.92
CA GLU A 76 12.70 -19.64 4.67
C GLU A 76 12.10 -18.69 3.65
N LEU A 77 12.78 -17.58 3.39
CA LEU A 77 12.30 -16.47 2.57
C LEU A 77 13.26 -16.23 1.41
N THR A 78 12.73 -15.86 0.26
CA THR A 78 13.49 -15.48 -0.94
C THR A 78 13.26 -14.01 -1.21
N LEU A 79 14.34 -13.26 -1.40
CA LEU A 79 14.28 -11.87 -1.83
C LEU A 79 13.95 -11.82 -3.31
N THR A 80 12.84 -11.18 -3.66
CA THR A 80 12.44 -11.00 -5.05
C THR A 80 12.98 -9.66 -5.60
N PRO A 81 13.09 -9.51 -6.93
CA PRO A 81 13.66 -8.29 -7.55
C PRO A 81 12.90 -6.99 -7.23
N ASP A 82 11.64 -7.10 -6.82
CA ASP A 82 10.79 -5.99 -6.38
C ASP A 82 11.08 -5.56 -4.92
N GLY A 83 12.03 -6.21 -4.23
CA GLY A 83 12.37 -5.95 -2.84
C GLY A 83 11.42 -6.57 -1.81
N THR A 84 10.46 -7.39 -2.25
CA THR A 84 9.61 -8.17 -1.35
C THR A 84 10.31 -9.47 -0.93
N LEU A 85 9.94 -9.98 0.24
CA LEU A 85 10.34 -11.31 0.69
C LEU A 85 9.18 -12.26 0.45
N ARG A 86 9.43 -13.43 -0.11
CA ARG A 86 8.41 -14.46 -0.29
C ARG A 86 8.92 -15.81 0.17
N GLY A 87 8.10 -16.56 0.88
CA GLY A 87 8.50 -17.91 1.27
C GLY A 87 7.56 -18.52 2.27
N THR A 88 8.13 -19.20 3.27
CA THR A 88 7.34 -19.91 4.27
C THR A 88 7.85 -19.70 5.68
N ARG A 89 6.92 -19.77 6.64
CA ARG A 89 7.18 -19.89 8.07
C ARG A 89 6.72 -21.25 8.55
N ARG A 90 7.50 -21.88 9.42
CA ARG A 90 7.15 -23.12 10.11
C ARG A 90 7.21 -22.91 11.60
N ARG A 91 6.15 -23.30 12.32
CA ARG A 91 6.11 -23.32 13.80
C ARG A 91 6.43 -24.72 14.31
N GLY A 92 7.64 -24.93 14.82
CA GLY A 92 8.11 -26.26 15.26
C GLY A 92 7.97 -27.32 14.15
N LEU A 93 7.25 -28.41 14.45
CA LEU A 93 7.01 -29.51 13.50
C LEU A 93 5.78 -29.30 12.60
N LEU A 94 5.03 -28.21 12.75
CA LEU A 94 3.80 -27.97 12.00
C LEU A 94 4.04 -27.75 10.50
N ALA A 95 2.94 -27.67 9.73
CA ALA A 95 2.98 -27.36 8.31
C ALA A 95 3.65 -26.00 8.03
N ARG A 96 4.18 -25.86 6.82
CA ARG A 96 4.74 -24.60 6.33
C ARG A 96 3.58 -23.67 5.94
N THR A 97 3.52 -22.50 6.54
CA THR A 97 2.56 -21.45 6.20
C THR A 97 3.21 -20.49 5.20
N PRO A 98 2.59 -20.21 4.05
CA PRO A 98 3.05 -19.19 3.12
C PRO A 98 3.17 -17.83 3.80
N LEU A 99 4.19 -17.06 3.45
CA LEU A 99 4.48 -15.77 4.05
C LEU A 99 5.02 -14.80 3.01
N VAL A 100 4.62 -13.54 3.11
CA VAL A 100 5.11 -12.41 2.30
C VAL A 100 5.61 -11.32 3.22
N GLY A 101 6.85 -10.88 3.03
CA GLY A 101 7.44 -9.71 3.68
C GLY A 101 7.41 -8.49 2.76
N ARG A 102 6.86 -7.38 3.22
CA ARG A 102 6.85 -6.10 2.51
C ARG A 102 7.85 -5.16 3.14
N ARG A 103 8.72 -4.55 2.33
CA ARG A 103 9.73 -3.63 2.82
C ARG A 103 9.06 -2.39 3.41
N VAL A 104 9.42 -2.05 4.64
CA VAL A 104 9.02 -0.80 5.28
C VAL A 104 9.95 0.27 4.74
N VAL A 105 9.43 1.10 3.84
CA VAL A 105 10.15 2.31 3.44
C VAL A 105 9.93 3.30 4.56
N ALA A 106 10.94 3.51 5.40
CA ALA A 106 10.91 4.60 6.35
C ALA A 106 10.64 5.89 5.56
N GLU A 107 9.58 6.63 5.89
CA GLU A 107 9.36 8.01 5.43
C GLU A 107 10.40 8.93 6.07
N THR A 108 11.68 8.61 5.93
CA THR A 108 12.77 9.53 6.21
C THR A 108 13.12 10.16 4.88
N GLY A 109 12.86 11.46 4.75
CA GLY A 109 12.91 12.24 3.50
C GLY A 109 14.29 12.36 2.85
N ALA A 110 14.89 11.25 2.46
CA ALA A 110 16.05 11.20 1.58
C ALA A 110 15.91 9.97 0.67
N GLN A 111 15.45 10.23 -0.55
CA GLN A 111 15.47 9.26 -1.64
C GLN A 111 16.91 8.80 -1.91
N ALA A 112 17.18 7.51 -1.74
CA ALA A 112 18.21 6.79 -2.49
C ALA A 112 17.90 5.28 -2.49
N PRO A 113 17.82 4.62 -3.66
CA PRO A 113 17.69 3.18 -3.78
C PRO A 113 19.02 2.56 -4.23
N GLU A 114 19.73 1.89 -3.32
CA GLU A 114 20.78 0.89 -3.59
C GLU A 114 20.88 0.05 -2.30
N ALA A 115 21.16 -1.24 -2.30
CA ALA A 115 21.34 -2.28 -3.28
C ALA A 115 21.31 -3.59 -2.47
N LEU A 116 21.11 -4.75 -3.10
CA LEU A 116 21.95 -5.93 -2.85
C LEU A 116 21.52 -7.05 -3.81
N GLY A 117 22.39 -7.37 -4.76
CA GLY A 117 22.52 -8.74 -5.23
C GLY A 117 23.58 -9.46 -4.40
N GLY A 118 23.51 -10.79 -4.40
CA GLY A 118 24.66 -11.67 -4.13
C GLY A 118 24.40 -12.99 -4.87
N ASP A 119 25.08 -13.27 -5.98
CA ASP A 119 26.42 -13.89 -6.05
C ASP A 119 26.30 -15.44 -5.97
N THR A 120 27.05 -16.32 -6.63
CA THR A 120 28.28 -16.32 -7.45
C THR A 120 28.51 -17.78 -7.86
N HIS A 121 29.27 -18.05 -8.92
CA HIS A 121 30.14 -19.24 -8.88
C HIS A 121 31.51 -19.01 -9.54
N ALA A 122 32.51 -19.02 -8.64
CA ALA A 122 33.78 -19.73 -8.69
C ALA A 122 34.88 -19.34 -9.70
N ALA A 123 36.01 -18.98 -9.07
CA ALA A 123 37.38 -19.39 -9.38
C ALA A 123 38.33 -18.37 -10.05
N SER A 124 39.48 -18.27 -9.40
CA SER A 124 40.78 -17.71 -9.82
C SER A 124 40.93 -16.19 -9.68
N VAL A 125 41.72 -15.83 -8.67
CA VAL A 125 42.26 -14.50 -8.33
C VAL A 125 42.96 -13.83 -9.52
N PRO A 126 42.55 -12.60 -9.90
CA PRO A 126 43.42 -11.57 -10.48
C PRO A 126 43.21 -10.22 -9.71
N PRO A 127 43.97 -9.14 -9.97
CA PRO A 127 44.16 -8.06 -8.99
C PRO A 127 42.85 -7.30 -8.69
N GLU A 128 42.51 -7.21 -7.40
CA GLU A 128 41.17 -6.93 -6.88
C GLU A 128 40.59 -5.53 -7.20
N SER A 129 41.35 -4.57 -7.73
CA SER A 129 40.83 -3.21 -7.98
C SER A 129 40.00 -3.09 -9.25
N ASP A 130 40.38 -3.78 -10.32
CA ASP A 130 39.73 -3.64 -11.63
C ASP A 130 38.41 -4.42 -11.70
N ALA A 131 38.37 -5.59 -11.04
CA ALA A 131 37.16 -6.40 -10.92
C ALA A 131 36.05 -5.66 -10.14
N LEU A 132 36.39 -4.98 -9.05
CA LEU A 132 35.43 -4.18 -8.29
C LEU A 132 34.93 -2.96 -9.08
N ALA A 133 35.79 -2.33 -9.89
CA ALA A 133 35.39 -1.22 -10.75
C ALA A 133 34.41 -1.66 -11.85
N GLU A 134 34.65 -2.82 -12.47
CA GLU A 134 33.74 -3.38 -13.47
C GLU A 134 32.40 -3.82 -12.86
N ILE A 135 32.42 -4.41 -11.66
CA ILE A 135 31.20 -4.76 -10.91
C ILE A 135 30.38 -3.50 -10.58
N ARG A 136 31.03 -2.42 -10.10
CA ARG A 136 30.35 -1.14 -9.86
C ARG A 136 29.79 -0.52 -11.14
N ALA A 137 30.53 -0.58 -12.24
CA ALA A 137 30.05 -0.06 -13.53
C ALA A 137 28.83 -0.83 -14.04
N ARG A 138 28.81 -2.16 -13.88
CA ARG A 138 27.63 -2.98 -14.19
C ARG A 138 26.46 -2.72 -13.24
N ALA A 139 26.73 -2.58 -11.95
CA ALA A 139 25.70 -2.24 -10.97
C ALA A 139 25.05 -0.89 -11.29
N ALA A 140 25.83 0.13 -11.61
CA ALA A 140 25.34 1.43 -12.04
C ALA A 140 24.52 1.34 -13.34
N ALA A 141 24.99 0.60 -14.35
CA ALA A 141 24.26 0.41 -15.60
C ALA A 141 22.96 -0.42 -15.42
N ALA A 142 22.91 -1.30 -14.42
CA ALA A 142 21.70 -2.03 -14.04
C ALA A 142 20.72 -1.12 -13.27
N ALA A 143 21.23 -0.27 -12.38
CA ALA A 143 20.43 0.72 -11.66
C ALA A 143 19.76 1.72 -12.62
N GLU A 144 20.48 2.22 -13.62
CA GLU A 144 19.90 3.10 -14.64
C GLU A 144 18.81 2.41 -15.48
N ARG A 145 19.03 1.13 -15.84
CA ARG A 145 17.99 0.34 -16.52
C ARG A 145 16.77 0.10 -15.64
N ALA A 146 16.97 -0.15 -14.35
CA ALA A 146 15.88 -0.32 -13.39
C ALA A 146 15.09 0.99 -13.21
N ARG A 147 15.77 2.13 -13.12
CA ARG A 147 15.13 3.46 -13.08
C ARG A 147 14.30 3.73 -14.33
N PHE A 148 14.84 3.41 -15.50
CA PHE A 148 14.10 3.57 -16.76
C PHE A 148 12.88 2.64 -16.85
N ALA A 149 13.02 1.39 -16.43
CA ALA A 149 11.91 0.44 -16.37
C ALA A 149 10.82 0.88 -15.37
N ALA A 150 11.22 1.38 -14.20
CA ALA A 150 10.28 1.94 -13.21
C ALA A 150 9.56 3.17 -13.75
N ALA A 151 10.26 4.06 -14.45
CA ALA A 151 9.65 5.22 -15.11
C ALA A 151 8.66 4.81 -16.20
N GLN A 152 8.97 3.79 -17.01
CA GLN A 152 8.02 3.26 -18.01
C GLN A 152 6.80 2.61 -17.36
N ALA A 153 6.97 1.85 -16.28
CA ALA A 153 5.86 1.25 -15.56
C ALA A 153 4.93 2.33 -14.95
N ALA A 154 5.52 3.40 -14.40
CA ALA A 154 4.76 4.55 -13.90
C ALA A 154 4.01 5.27 -15.02
N ALA A 155 4.63 5.46 -16.19
CA ALA A 155 3.97 6.05 -17.35
C ALA A 155 2.80 5.18 -17.86
N ALA A 156 2.99 3.85 -17.95
CA ALA A 156 1.94 2.93 -18.36
C ALA A 156 0.75 2.90 -17.38
N ALA A 157 1.02 3.01 -16.07
CA ALA A 157 -0.03 3.11 -15.06
C ALA A 157 -0.84 4.42 -15.21
N ALA A 158 -0.15 5.54 -15.45
CA ALA A 158 -0.81 6.82 -15.69
C ALA A 158 -1.65 6.81 -16.99
N GLU A 159 -1.19 6.15 -18.05
CA GLU A 159 -1.96 5.98 -19.29
C GLU A 159 -3.21 5.12 -19.08
N ALA A 160 -3.14 4.08 -18.25
CA ALA A 160 -4.29 3.24 -17.92
C ALA A 160 -5.37 4.02 -17.14
N GLU A 161 -4.96 4.81 -16.14
CA GLU A 161 -5.87 5.67 -15.38
C GLU A 161 -6.51 6.75 -16.27
N ALA A 162 -5.74 7.35 -17.18
CA ALA A 162 -6.27 8.33 -18.14
C ALA A 162 -7.29 7.71 -19.11
N ALA A 163 -7.08 6.46 -19.54
CA ALA A 163 -8.03 5.73 -20.38
C ALA A 163 -9.34 5.45 -19.64
N GLU A 164 -9.27 5.01 -18.38
CA GLU A 164 -10.45 4.79 -17.53
C GLU A 164 -11.23 6.09 -17.30
N ALA A 165 -10.54 7.19 -17.01
CA ALA A 165 -11.17 8.50 -16.86
C ALA A 165 -11.89 8.98 -18.13
N LEU A 166 -11.31 8.72 -19.32
CA LEU A 166 -11.94 9.03 -20.60
C LEU A 166 -13.19 8.16 -20.86
N GLU A 167 -13.16 6.87 -20.51
CA GLU A 167 -14.33 6.01 -20.63
C GLU A 167 -15.46 6.46 -19.70
N PHE A 168 -15.14 6.82 -18.45
CA PHE A 168 -16.11 7.37 -17.52
C PHE A 168 -16.71 8.68 -18.05
N ALA A 169 -15.89 9.57 -18.61
CA ALA A 169 -16.37 10.81 -19.22
C ALA A 169 -17.31 10.56 -20.41
N ARG A 170 -17.02 9.55 -21.25
CA ARG A 170 -17.92 9.14 -22.35
C ARG A 170 -19.26 8.61 -21.84
N GLN A 171 -19.25 7.77 -20.81
CA GLN A 171 -20.47 7.26 -20.20
C GLN A 171 -21.29 8.38 -19.57
N ALA A 172 -20.64 9.32 -18.87
CA ALA A 172 -21.30 10.50 -18.30
C ALA A 172 -21.92 11.38 -19.41
N ALA A 173 -21.21 11.64 -20.50
CA ALA A 173 -21.73 12.39 -21.64
C ALA A 173 -22.94 11.69 -22.29
N ALA A 174 -22.89 10.37 -22.45
CA ALA A 174 -24.01 9.58 -22.97
C ALA A 174 -25.25 9.66 -22.06
N ARG A 175 -25.05 9.61 -20.73
CA ARG A 175 -26.15 9.78 -19.75
C ARG A 175 -26.76 11.18 -19.82
N VAL A 176 -25.94 12.23 -19.94
CA VAL A 176 -26.43 13.61 -20.10
C VAL A 176 -27.20 13.77 -21.42
N ALA A 177 -26.72 13.18 -22.51
CA ALA A 177 -27.43 13.20 -23.80
C ALA A 177 -28.78 12.47 -23.71
N ALA A 178 -28.83 11.30 -23.09
CA ALA A 178 -30.06 10.54 -22.86
C ALA A 178 -31.05 11.33 -21.97
N ALA A 179 -30.56 11.96 -20.89
CA ALA A 179 -31.39 12.80 -20.03
C ALA A 179 -31.97 14.00 -20.78
N ARG A 180 -31.16 14.66 -21.63
CA ARG A 180 -31.64 15.76 -22.49
C ARG A 180 -32.68 15.29 -23.51
N ALA A 181 -32.50 14.12 -24.10
CA ALA A 181 -33.48 13.54 -25.02
C ALA A 181 -34.83 13.25 -24.30
N ALA A 182 -34.78 12.66 -23.11
CA ALA A 182 -35.97 12.40 -22.30
C ALA A 182 -36.70 13.70 -21.90
N VAL A 183 -35.96 14.76 -21.54
CA VAL A 183 -36.55 16.09 -21.25
C VAL A 183 -37.21 16.70 -22.50
N ASN A 184 -36.59 16.56 -23.68
CA ASN A 184 -37.18 17.04 -24.93
C ASN A 184 -38.43 16.24 -25.34
N GLU A 185 -38.50 14.94 -25.03
CA GLU A 185 -39.71 14.14 -25.24
C GLU A 185 -40.84 14.56 -24.29
N LEU A 186 -40.51 14.87 -23.03
CA LEU A 186 -41.49 15.35 -22.05
C LEU A 186 -41.97 16.78 -22.34
N GLY A 187 -41.11 17.60 -22.94
CA GLY A 187 -41.41 18.97 -23.37
C GLY A 187 -42.03 19.08 -24.76
N ARG A 188 -42.28 17.95 -25.46
CA ARG A 188 -42.96 17.95 -26.75
C ARG A 188 -44.44 18.23 -26.51
N PRO A 189 -44.99 19.41 -26.92
CA PRO A 189 -46.42 19.63 -26.82
C PRO A 189 -47.13 18.55 -27.64
N ALA A 190 -48.14 17.91 -27.06
CA ALA A 190 -48.95 16.87 -27.69
C ALA A 190 -49.81 17.38 -28.86
N ASP A 191 -49.71 18.68 -29.21
CA ASP A 191 -50.52 19.35 -30.23
C ASP A 191 -49.76 19.59 -31.54
N ALA A 192 -49.09 18.56 -32.07
CA ALA A 192 -48.68 18.54 -33.48
C ALA A 192 -49.46 17.49 -34.29
N ALA A 193 -50.64 17.10 -33.81
CA ALA A 193 -51.64 16.40 -34.60
C ALA A 193 -52.70 17.40 -35.03
N ALA A 194 -52.68 17.74 -36.33
CA ALA A 194 -53.73 18.40 -37.09
C ALA A 194 -54.04 19.88 -36.76
N GLU A 195 -53.24 20.80 -37.31
CA GLU A 195 -53.83 22.07 -37.74
C GLU A 195 -54.48 21.88 -39.12
N PRO A 196 -55.80 22.09 -39.28
CA PRO A 196 -56.39 22.24 -40.60
C PRO A 196 -55.85 23.51 -41.23
N ARG A 197 -55.34 23.39 -42.46
CA ARG A 197 -54.99 24.52 -43.31
C ARG A 197 -56.23 25.37 -43.53
N THR A 198 -56.38 26.43 -42.74
CA THR A 198 -57.36 27.47 -43.01
C THR A 198 -56.76 28.36 -44.11
N GLU A 199 -57.24 28.18 -45.34
CA GLU A 199 -57.00 29.10 -46.44
C GLU A 199 -57.55 30.48 -46.05
N VAL A 200 -56.66 31.45 -45.84
CA VAL A 200 -57.03 32.84 -45.65
C VAL A 200 -56.94 33.53 -47.02
N PRO A 201 -58.04 34.05 -47.57
CA PRO A 201 -58.02 34.71 -48.87
C PRO A 201 -57.15 35.97 -48.82
N SER A 202 -56.34 36.12 -49.87
CA SER A 202 -55.33 37.17 -50.06
C SER A 202 -55.95 38.52 -50.41
N GLU A 203 -56.73 39.11 -49.53
CA GLU A 203 -57.13 40.53 -49.64
C GLU A 203 -57.30 41.11 -48.24
N VAL A 204 -56.21 41.58 -47.64
CA VAL A 204 -56.08 42.89 -46.95
C VAL A 204 -54.60 43.07 -46.64
N LEU A 205 -53.84 43.42 -47.69
CA LEU A 205 -52.66 44.25 -47.53
C LEU A 205 -53.15 45.63 -47.10
N ALA A 206 -53.06 45.96 -45.81
CA ALA A 206 -53.02 47.36 -45.42
C ALA A 206 -52.45 47.55 -44.01
N ILE A 207 -51.17 47.96 -43.98
CA ILE A 207 -50.62 49.01 -43.12
C ILE A 207 -50.62 48.72 -41.61
N LEU A 208 -49.44 48.56 -41.02
CA LEU A 208 -48.90 49.44 -39.96
C LEU A 208 -47.54 48.90 -39.43
N PRO A 209 -46.70 49.77 -38.83
CA PRO A 209 -45.25 49.77 -39.02
C PRO A 209 -44.47 48.94 -37.99
N ALA A 210 -43.26 48.56 -38.37
CA ALA A 210 -42.26 47.93 -37.51
C ALA A 210 -41.81 48.86 -36.37
N PRO A 211 -41.76 48.39 -35.11
CA PRO A 211 -40.94 48.99 -34.09
C PRO A 211 -39.57 48.31 -33.98
N SER A 212 -38.57 49.18 -34.00
CA SER A 212 -37.14 48.93 -33.91
C SER A 212 -36.67 48.65 -32.48
N GLN A 213 -35.52 47.98 -32.41
CA GLN A 213 -34.51 47.90 -31.33
C GLN A 213 -34.54 46.69 -30.35
N PRO A 214 -33.37 46.04 -30.15
CA PRO A 214 -33.13 45.06 -29.10
C PRO A 214 -32.71 45.73 -27.77
N PRO A 215 -32.90 45.07 -26.61
CA PRO A 215 -32.47 45.60 -25.31
C PRO A 215 -30.94 45.54 -25.17
N VAL A 216 -30.38 46.70 -24.77
CA VAL A 216 -28.97 46.89 -24.38
C VAL A 216 -28.80 46.37 -22.93
N PHE A 217 -27.83 45.47 -22.72
CA PHE A 217 -27.40 45.05 -21.39
C PHE A 217 -26.59 46.16 -20.72
N ALA A 218 -27.01 46.57 -19.52
CA ALA A 218 -26.23 47.43 -18.65
C ALA A 218 -25.22 46.58 -17.83
N PRO A 219 -23.94 47.00 -17.71
CA PRO A 219 -22.98 46.37 -16.80
C PRO A 219 -23.15 46.90 -15.36
N ALA A 220 -23.18 46.00 -14.39
CA ALA A 220 -23.11 46.33 -12.96
C ALA A 220 -21.64 46.67 -12.57
N PRO A 221 -21.38 47.79 -11.85
CA PRO A 221 -20.09 48.05 -11.25
C PRO A 221 -20.08 47.60 -9.79
N GLY A 222 -19.05 46.87 -9.37
CA GLY A 222 -18.92 46.50 -7.95
C GLY A 222 -17.77 45.56 -7.68
N ALA A 223 -16.54 46.05 -7.86
CA ALA A 223 -15.33 45.41 -7.40
C ALA A 223 -15.32 45.25 -5.86
N ALA A 224 -15.02 44.05 -5.37
CA ALA A 224 -14.41 43.84 -4.06
C ALA A 224 -13.80 42.43 -3.97
N ALA A 225 -12.54 42.32 -4.35
CA ALA A 225 -11.57 41.43 -3.72
C ALA A 225 -10.39 42.34 -3.30
N PRO A 226 -9.52 42.02 -2.33
CA PRO A 226 -9.29 40.70 -1.71
C PRO A 226 -9.12 40.75 -0.17
N THR A 227 -9.37 39.63 0.53
CA THR A 227 -8.70 39.39 1.81
C THR A 227 -8.55 37.91 2.11
N ALA A 228 -7.31 37.42 2.01
CA ALA A 228 -6.75 36.29 2.74
C ALA A 228 -5.22 36.51 2.73
N PRO A 229 -4.41 35.94 3.66
CA PRO A 229 -4.75 35.02 4.75
C PRO A 229 -4.22 35.48 6.13
N VAL A 230 -4.88 35.07 7.22
CA VAL A 230 -4.30 35.13 8.57
C VAL A 230 -3.58 33.80 8.83
N ALA A 231 -2.27 33.87 9.00
CA ALA A 231 -1.43 32.74 9.38
C ALA A 231 -1.68 32.35 10.86
N PRO A 232 -1.89 31.06 11.18
CA PRO A 232 -1.86 30.60 12.56
C PRO A 232 -0.42 30.49 13.08
N VAL A 233 -0.26 31.01 14.29
CA VAL A 233 0.95 31.11 15.10
C VAL A 233 1.50 29.73 15.46
N SER A 234 2.81 29.52 15.26
CA SER A 234 3.56 28.37 15.79
C SER A 234 3.63 28.42 17.33
N PRO A 235 3.26 27.34 18.04
CA PRO A 235 3.63 27.18 19.44
C PRO A 235 5.09 26.73 19.59
N ALA A 236 5.78 27.31 20.56
CA ALA A 236 7.16 27.02 20.93
C ALA A 236 7.35 25.58 21.45
N PRO A 237 8.55 24.97 21.26
CA PRO A 237 8.85 23.66 21.83
C PRO A 237 9.08 23.78 23.34
N VAL A 238 8.26 23.06 24.11
CA VAL A 238 8.48 22.84 25.54
C VAL A 238 9.47 21.69 25.68
N SER A 239 10.65 21.95 26.25
CA SER A 239 11.57 20.90 26.69
C SER A 239 11.14 20.38 28.06
N PRO A 240 10.88 19.07 28.23
CA PRO A 240 10.91 18.46 29.54
C PRO A 240 12.29 17.83 29.83
N ALA A 241 12.70 18.09 31.06
CA ALA A 241 13.97 17.78 31.68
C ALA A 241 14.34 16.29 31.70
N LEU A 242 15.65 16.08 31.66
CA LEU A 242 16.37 14.92 32.16
C LEU A 242 15.86 14.50 33.54
N LEU A 243 15.32 13.28 33.65
CA LEU A 243 15.28 12.55 34.92
C LEU A 243 15.65 11.08 34.67
N SER A 244 16.84 10.73 35.13
CA SER A 244 17.31 9.39 35.48
C SER A 244 18.25 9.59 36.68
N PRO A 245 18.54 8.60 37.53
CA PRO A 245 18.02 7.23 37.62
C PRO A 245 17.44 6.91 39.02
N GLY A 246 16.58 5.89 39.11
CA GLY A 246 16.12 5.34 40.39
C GLY A 246 16.40 3.85 40.44
N GLU A 247 17.55 3.49 40.99
CA GLU A 247 17.86 2.14 41.47
C GLU A 247 16.77 1.68 42.45
N HIS A 248 16.19 0.51 42.21
CA HIS A 248 15.77 -0.43 43.26
C HIS A 248 15.48 -1.80 42.65
N ALA A 249 16.44 -2.71 42.81
CA ALA A 249 16.18 -4.14 43.00
C ALA A 249 15.99 -4.39 44.52
N PRO A 250 15.70 -5.62 44.98
CA PRO A 250 14.85 -6.70 44.44
C PRO A 250 13.80 -7.16 45.48
N ALA A 251 12.72 -7.84 45.06
CA ALA A 251 11.96 -8.71 45.96
C ALA A 251 11.34 -9.87 45.21
N SER A 252 11.90 -11.05 45.46
CA SER A 252 11.32 -12.36 45.24
C SER A 252 9.95 -12.47 45.91
N VAL A 253 8.92 -12.90 45.18
CA VAL A 253 7.78 -13.60 45.76
C VAL A 253 7.43 -14.76 44.85
N LEU A 254 7.77 -15.95 45.35
CA LEU A 254 7.15 -17.21 44.99
C LEU A 254 5.66 -17.10 45.34
N ASP A 255 4.77 -17.31 44.38
CA ASP A 255 3.42 -17.72 44.71
C ASP A 255 3.04 -18.94 43.86
N ASP A 256 2.67 -19.96 44.61
CA ASP A 256 2.29 -21.31 44.23
C ASP A 256 0.76 -21.31 44.29
N SER A 257 0.09 -21.50 43.15
CA SER A 257 -1.36 -21.74 43.12
C SER A 257 -1.74 -22.55 41.88
N SER A 258 -1.56 -23.86 42.01
CA SER A 258 -2.68 -24.81 42.13
C SER A 258 -4.06 -24.39 41.58
N ALA A 259 -4.56 -25.24 40.67
CA ALA A 259 -5.96 -25.68 40.48
C ALA A 259 -6.97 -24.77 39.75
N ALA A 260 -7.39 -25.25 38.56
CA ALA A 260 -8.77 -25.28 38.05
C ALA A 260 -8.73 -26.11 36.75
N GLU A 261 -9.09 -27.39 36.75
CA GLU A 261 -10.45 -27.93 36.57
C GLU A 261 -11.21 -27.39 35.34
N GLY A 262 -11.51 -28.32 34.43
CA GLY A 262 -12.82 -28.42 33.77
C GLY A 262 -13.07 -27.57 32.53
N HIS A 263 -12.83 -28.15 31.34
CA HIS A 263 -13.75 -27.96 30.22
C HIS A 263 -13.62 -29.09 29.19
N GLU A 264 -14.57 -30.02 29.20
CA GLU A 264 -14.85 -30.92 28.08
C GLU A 264 -15.64 -30.11 27.04
N PRO A 265 -15.24 -30.07 25.75
CA PRO A 265 -16.15 -29.69 24.69
C PRO A 265 -16.92 -30.93 24.19
N GLU A 266 -18.23 -30.79 24.28
CA GLU A 266 -19.29 -31.71 23.88
C GLU A 266 -19.14 -32.19 22.43
N ASP A 267 -19.32 -33.51 22.26
CA ASP A 267 -19.70 -34.14 21.00
C ASP A 267 -20.98 -33.46 20.48
N SER A 268 -20.87 -32.76 19.36
CA SER A 268 -22.03 -32.34 18.57
C SER A 268 -22.14 -33.24 17.36
N ASP A 269 -23.04 -34.20 17.49
CA ASP A 269 -23.70 -34.90 16.40
C ASP A 269 -24.36 -33.87 15.46
N GLU A 270 -23.88 -33.77 14.22
CA GLU A 270 -24.71 -33.28 13.12
C GLU A 270 -24.82 -34.38 12.06
N GLU A 271 -25.91 -35.13 12.21
CA GLU A 271 -26.59 -35.81 11.12
C GLU A 271 -26.87 -34.82 9.98
N PHE A 272 -26.23 -34.99 8.82
CA PHE A 272 -26.75 -34.41 7.58
C PHE A 272 -27.16 -35.51 6.61
N SER A 273 -28.43 -35.89 6.73
CA SER A 273 -29.17 -36.63 5.71
C SER A 273 -29.56 -35.69 4.56
N GLY A 274 -29.19 -36.05 3.33
CA GLY A 274 -29.72 -35.47 2.10
C GLY A 274 -29.13 -36.20 0.89
N SER A 275 -29.73 -37.28 0.40
CA SER A 275 -30.92 -37.32 -0.47
C SER A 275 -30.75 -36.52 -1.76
N LEU A 276 -30.30 -37.19 -2.82
CA LEU A 276 -30.47 -36.86 -4.25
C LEU A 276 -29.79 -38.00 -5.05
N ALA A 277 -30.31 -38.58 -6.12
CA ALA A 277 -31.64 -38.64 -6.71
C ALA A 277 -31.57 -39.80 -7.74
N GLY A 278 -32.72 -40.40 -8.04
CA GLY A 278 -32.92 -41.18 -9.26
C GLY A 278 -33.20 -40.29 -10.45
#